data_AF-A0A3M6WEN0-F1
#
_entry.id   AF-A0A3M6WEN0-F1
#
_cell.length_a   1.000
_cell.length_b   1.000
_cell.length_c   1.000
_cell.angle_alpha   90.00
_cell.angle_beta   90.00
_cell.angle_gamma   90.00
#
_symmetry.space_group_name_H-M   'P 1'
#
loop_
_entity.id
_entity.type
_entity.pdbx_description
1 polymer ?
#
loop_
_entity_poly.entity_id
_entity_poly.type
_entity_poly.pdbx_seq_one_letter_code
_entity_poly.pdbx_strand_id
1 'polypeptide(L)'
;MYSFVRQHLDGADKNRISMSESQQGREEYTSRKFWVHPDNLLELKTMILRRLPVLVYNPQTSKVAEGSQPDPSITSIYFDNPAFNLYTRKVDQGEASSLRLRWYGQLNARPEIYVEKKTVKEDDTSDDTRLTTKEKYVQRFIKGEYGMEKQIQKLSDRNGPDSEKVNHLKMSTEEIQNFIKENDLQPMLRANYTRTAFQIPGDDRVRISLDTNLAFIREDAIDDRPCRDPESWHRTDIDNSEMEYPFSSIRKGEIVRFPFALLEVRLRDSGSRKNEWVEDIIHSHLVKEAPRFSKFVHGVAQLFEDYVNTFPFWLSEMETDIRKDPQKAYEDEQAKKQKELDDEFAVGSFLKSKPSPNLSRSQHKSQQKGMISPVGSPSVQVGSYMKSANEQRGGKKNDYGTLTSQNAPLDGTVEEPDDDETGEHTHHTERSSTFAGGLKNLFPGFSTSKYAIAKRNKQALPPGVSKPEIWIKDQGPVKVEAKVWLANQRTFIKWQHVSILLASLSLGLFNAAGQDNNVARALAVVYTIVALLTAGWGYGIYMWRMSLIERRSGKDFDAITGPVVVCVGLIVALVLNFAFK
;
A
#
# COMPACT_ATOMS: atom_id res chain seq x y z
N MET A 1 -41.35 19.48 -2.52
CA MET A 1 -41.98 20.53 -1.70
C MET A 1 -42.61 19.95 -0.41
N TYR A 2 -41.91 19.03 0.27
CA TYR A 2 -42.29 18.47 1.59
C TYR A 2 -41.01 18.06 2.39
N SER A 3 -39.98 18.90 2.36
CA SER A 3 -38.81 18.78 3.26
C SER A 3 -38.55 20.05 4.07
N PHE A 4 -39.32 21.12 3.82
CA PHE A 4 -39.13 22.44 4.41
C PHE A 4 -39.87 22.63 5.76
N VAL A 5 -40.74 21.70 6.15
CA VAL A 5 -41.63 21.87 7.33
C VAL A 5 -41.12 21.14 8.58
N ARG A 6 -40.02 20.38 8.51
CA ARG A 6 -39.44 19.69 9.68
C ARG A 6 -38.32 20.45 10.39
N GLN A 7 -37.96 21.64 9.88
CA GLN A 7 -36.80 22.41 10.34
C GLN A 7 -37.17 23.55 11.32
N HIS A 8 -38.44 23.67 11.72
CA HIS A 8 -38.93 24.78 12.55
C HIS A 8 -39.71 24.36 13.82
N LEU A 9 -39.57 23.11 14.28
CA LEU A 9 -40.31 22.60 15.45
C LEU A 9 -39.41 21.85 16.45
N ASP A 10 -38.27 22.42 16.82
CA ASP A 10 -37.74 22.15 18.17
C ASP A 10 -37.20 23.44 18.79
N GLY A 11 -37.73 23.70 19.98
CA GLY A 11 -37.75 24.98 20.66
C GLY A 11 -36.43 25.39 21.28
N ALA A 12 -36.33 26.71 21.45
CA ALA A 12 -35.23 27.43 22.04
C ALA A 12 -34.93 27.02 23.49
N ASP A 13 -33.65 26.90 23.80
CA ASP A 13 -33.12 27.31 25.11
C ASP A 13 -31.98 28.31 24.90
N LYS A 14 -32.26 29.57 25.28
CA LYS A 14 -31.30 30.68 25.35
C LYS A 14 -30.65 30.70 26.72
N ASN A 15 -29.32 30.61 26.78
CA ASN A 15 -28.43 31.60 27.45
C ASN A 15 -27.05 31.00 27.78
N ARG A 16 -26.01 31.48 27.11
CA ARG A 16 -24.97 32.37 27.68
C ARG A 16 -23.92 32.67 26.61
N ILE A 17 -23.99 33.90 26.12
CA ILE A 17 -22.95 34.52 25.28
C ILE A 17 -21.73 34.76 26.19
N SER A 18 -20.62 34.11 25.86
CA SER A 18 -19.27 34.56 26.20
C SER A 18 -18.61 34.92 24.89
N MET A 19 -18.49 36.22 24.62
CA MET A 19 -17.67 36.73 23.52
C MET A 19 -16.20 36.41 23.81
N SER A 20 -15.63 35.48 23.06
CA SER A 20 -14.20 35.47 22.76
C SER A 20 -14.04 35.51 21.25
N GLU A 21 -13.40 36.58 20.80
CA GLU A 21 -13.06 36.92 19.42
C GLU A 21 -12.47 35.74 18.63
N SER A 22 -13.08 35.51 17.47
CA SER A 22 -12.61 34.84 16.26
C SER A 22 -11.15 34.36 16.23
N GLN A 23 -10.94 33.09 16.56
CA GLN A 23 -10.06 32.24 15.75
C GLN A 23 -10.91 31.65 14.62
N GLN A 24 -10.68 32.08 13.38
CA GLN A 24 -11.24 31.42 12.19
C GLN A 24 -10.86 29.94 12.26
N GLY A 25 -11.88 29.08 12.25
CA GLY A 25 -11.75 27.65 12.47
C GLY A 25 -10.73 27.03 11.52
N ARG A 26 -9.68 26.43 12.07
CA ARG A 26 -8.90 25.44 11.33
C ARG A 26 -9.84 24.31 11.00
N GLU A 27 -10.18 24.17 9.72
CA GLU A 27 -10.89 23.01 9.22
C GLU A 27 -9.96 21.81 9.33
N GLU A 28 -10.24 20.92 10.27
CA GLU A 28 -9.42 19.75 10.53
C GLU A 28 -9.77 18.65 9.51
N TYR A 29 -8.83 18.38 8.61
CA TYR A 29 -8.93 17.30 7.62
C TYR A 29 -8.09 16.11 8.07
N THR A 30 -8.68 14.93 8.01
CA THR A 30 -7.95 13.66 8.18
C THR A 30 -7.65 13.08 6.81
N SER A 31 -6.37 12.84 6.51
CA SER A 31 -5.93 12.18 5.28
C SER A 31 -5.51 10.74 5.57
N ARG A 32 -6.06 9.78 4.81
CA ARG A 32 -5.71 8.36 4.90
C ARG A 32 -5.23 7.84 3.55
N LYS A 33 -4.13 7.08 3.56
CA LYS A 33 -3.45 6.59 2.36
C LYS A 33 -3.50 5.08 2.24
N PHE A 34 -3.67 4.61 1.02
CA PHE A 34 -3.82 3.19 0.72
C PHE A 34 -3.10 2.82 -0.58
N TRP A 35 -2.55 1.62 -0.62
CA TRP A 35 -2.11 0.97 -1.84
C TRP A 35 -3.26 0.21 -2.48
N VAL A 36 -3.35 0.31 -3.81
CA VAL A 36 -4.36 -0.37 -4.61
C VAL A 36 -3.66 -1.20 -5.67
N HIS A 37 -3.96 -2.50 -5.71
CA HIS A 37 -3.42 -3.37 -6.73
C HIS A 37 -3.99 -2.99 -8.12
N PRO A 38 -3.20 -3.03 -9.21
CA PRO A 38 -3.70 -2.72 -10.56
C PRO A 38 -4.98 -3.46 -10.96
N ASP A 39 -5.09 -4.74 -10.61
CA ASP A 39 -6.29 -5.57 -10.83
C ASP A 39 -7.58 -4.99 -10.20
N ASN A 40 -7.46 -4.24 -9.11
CA ASN A 40 -8.59 -3.70 -8.35
C ASN A 40 -8.99 -2.28 -8.79
N LEU A 41 -8.21 -1.63 -9.68
CA LEU A 41 -8.39 -0.22 -10.03
C LEU A 41 -9.74 0.07 -10.67
N LEU A 42 -10.18 -0.79 -11.59
CA LEU A 42 -11.43 -0.58 -12.30
C LEU A 42 -12.62 -0.67 -11.34
N GLU A 43 -12.64 -1.69 -10.49
CA GLU A 43 -13.69 -1.88 -9.48
C GLU A 43 -13.73 -0.69 -8.51
N LEU A 44 -12.57 -0.32 -7.95
CA LEU A 44 -12.46 0.82 -7.04
C LEU A 44 -12.95 2.13 -7.69
N LYS A 45 -12.50 2.44 -8.91
CA LYS A 45 -12.95 3.62 -9.65
C LYS A 45 -14.47 3.61 -9.83
N THR A 46 -15.06 2.49 -10.20
CA THR A 46 -16.52 2.40 -10.38
C THR A 46 -17.29 2.52 -9.06
N MET A 47 -16.73 2.05 -7.94
CA MET A 47 -17.33 2.25 -6.61
C MET A 47 -17.34 3.73 -6.21
N ILE A 48 -16.22 4.43 -6.39
CA ILE A 48 -16.10 5.86 -6.06
C ILE A 48 -17.01 6.70 -6.97
N LEU A 49 -17.02 6.43 -8.28
CA LEU A 49 -17.82 7.15 -9.28
C LEU A 49 -19.33 7.15 -9.01
N ARG A 50 -19.84 6.18 -8.25
CA ARG A 50 -21.27 6.15 -7.86
C ARG A 50 -21.63 7.24 -6.84
N ARG A 51 -20.63 7.83 -6.17
CA ARG A 51 -20.81 8.77 -5.05
C ARG A 51 -20.11 10.11 -5.27
N LEU A 52 -18.95 10.11 -5.91
CA LEU A 52 -18.17 11.31 -6.20
C LEU A 52 -17.90 11.42 -7.71
N PRO A 53 -18.19 12.57 -8.35
CA PRO A 53 -17.83 12.78 -9.74
C PRO A 53 -16.31 13.00 -9.86
N VAL A 54 -15.77 12.69 -11.04
CA VAL A 54 -14.37 13.00 -11.38
C VAL A 54 -14.24 14.50 -11.62
N LEU A 55 -13.25 15.12 -10.97
CA LEU A 55 -12.83 16.48 -11.25
C LEU A 55 -12.00 16.52 -12.54
N VAL A 56 -12.42 17.35 -13.49
CA VAL A 56 -11.67 17.58 -14.74
C VAL A 56 -10.92 18.90 -14.60
N TYR A 57 -9.60 18.82 -14.47
CA TYR A 57 -8.72 19.96 -14.18
C TYR A 57 -8.55 20.96 -15.34
N ASN A 58 -9.05 20.66 -16.55
CA ASN A 58 -8.92 21.54 -17.71
C ASN A 58 -10.29 22.10 -18.17
N PRO A 59 -10.56 23.41 -18.05
CA PRO A 59 -11.79 24.00 -18.57
C PRO A 59 -11.84 24.03 -20.11
N GLN A 60 -10.72 23.90 -20.84
CA GLN A 60 -10.71 23.80 -22.30
C GLN A 60 -11.27 22.46 -22.79
N THR A 61 -11.10 21.38 -22.02
CA THR A 61 -11.67 20.06 -22.35
C THR A 61 -13.16 19.96 -21.98
N SER A 62 -13.71 20.90 -21.20
CA SER A 62 -15.14 20.92 -20.89
C SER A 62 -16.03 21.17 -22.12
N LYS A 63 -15.49 21.75 -23.19
CA LYS A 63 -16.24 22.03 -24.44
C LYS A 63 -16.31 20.86 -25.40
N VAL A 64 -15.42 19.88 -25.24
CA VAL A 64 -15.41 18.68 -26.06
C VAL A 64 -15.08 17.52 -25.14
N ALA A 65 -16.07 16.70 -24.82
CA ALA A 65 -15.89 15.38 -24.23
C ALA A 65 -15.22 14.43 -25.24
N GLU A 66 -14.09 14.83 -25.80
CA GLU A 66 -13.21 13.98 -26.56
C GLU A 66 -12.52 13.08 -25.54
N GLY A 67 -13.07 11.89 -25.34
CA GLY A 67 -12.53 10.82 -24.48
C GLY A 67 -11.19 10.24 -24.97
N SER A 68 -10.37 11.06 -25.64
CA SER A 68 -9.14 10.68 -26.32
C SER A 68 -7.89 11.33 -25.69
N GLN A 69 -8.04 12.37 -24.87
CA GLN A 69 -6.91 13.03 -24.22
C GLN A 69 -6.69 12.40 -22.83
N PRO A 70 -5.51 11.81 -22.56
CA PRO A 70 -5.19 11.25 -21.26
C PRO A 70 -5.13 12.36 -20.19
N ASP A 71 -5.42 11.98 -18.94
CA ASP A 71 -5.22 12.88 -17.79
C ASP A 71 -3.77 13.40 -17.78
N PRO A 72 -3.54 14.70 -17.55
CA PRO A 72 -2.19 15.24 -17.56
C PRO A 72 -1.35 14.58 -16.46
N SER A 73 -0.10 14.25 -16.80
CA SER A 73 0.87 13.77 -15.81
C SER A 73 1.19 14.86 -14.80
N ILE A 74 1.40 14.47 -13.55
CA ILE A 74 1.89 15.33 -12.47
C ILE A 74 3.33 14.96 -12.24
N THR A 75 4.22 15.95 -12.28
CA THR A 75 5.63 15.75 -11.96
C THR A 75 5.96 16.56 -10.73
N SER A 76 6.62 15.91 -9.77
CA SER A 76 7.13 16.52 -8.55
C SER A 76 8.62 16.21 -8.39
N ILE A 77 9.48 17.23 -8.38
CA ILE A 77 10.91 17.12 -8.10
C ILE A 77 11.13 17.46 -6.63
N TYR A 78 11.54 16.48 -5.85
CA TYR A 78 11.89 16.62 -4.44
C TYR A 78 13.35 17.01 -4.26
N PHE A 79 13.57 17.81 -3.23
CA PHE A 79 14.87 18.35 -2.87
C PHE A 79 15.41 17.68 -1.60
N ASP A 80 16.72 17.45 -1.56
CA ASP A 80 17.47 17.10 -0.37
C ASP A 80 18.94 17.53 -0.57
N ASN A 81 19.79 17.33 0.43
CA ASN A 81 21.24 17.45 0.27
C ASN A 81 21.90 16.09 -0.02
N PRO A 82 23.18 16.06 -0.43
CA PRO A 82 23.91 14.81 -0.65
C PRO A 82 23.98 13.88 0.57
N ALA A 83 23.75 14.40 1.78
CA ALA A 83 23.71 13.63 3.02
C ALA A 83 22.31 13.07 3.36
N PHE A 84 21.29 13.36 2.54
CA PHE A 84 19.90 12.93 2.73
C PHE A 84 19.29 13.34 4.08
N ASN A 85 19.62 14.55 4.57
CA ASN A 85 19.18 15.00 5.89
C ASN A 85 17.64 15.15 5.99
N LEU A 86 16.98 15.66 4.94
CA LEU A 86 15.51 15.80 4.97
C LEU A 86 14.83 14.43 4.99
N TYR A 87 15.34 13.50 4.20
CA TYR A 87 14.93 12.10 4.23
C TYR A 87 15.09 11.47 5.62
N THR A 88 16.29 11.55 6.22
CA THR A 88 16.56 10.93 7.51
C THR A 88 15.66 11.49 8.61
N ARG A 89 15.50 12.81 8.71
CA ARG A 89 14.59 13.44 9.68
C ARG A 89 13.16 12.92 9.53
N LYS A 90 12.70 12.74 8.29
CA LYS A 90 11.35 12.28 7.99
C LYS A 90 11.07 10.82 8.32
N VAL A 91 12.08 9.98 8.18
CA VAL A 91 11.98 8.58 8.60
C VAL A 91 12.03 8.47 10.13
N ASP A 92 12.88 9.27 10.79
CA ASP A 92 13.22 9.06 12.21
C ASP A 92 12.39 9.90 13.21
N GLN A 93 12.09 11.16 12.92
CA GLN A 93 11.74 12.16 13.93
C GLN A 93 10.24 12.53 14.01
N GLY A 94 9.40 12.00 13.12
CA GLY A 94 7.96 12.33 13.09
C GLY A 94 7.68 13.73 12.55
N GLU A 95 8.30 14.76 13.11
CA GLU A 95 8.33 16.12 12.56
C GLU A 95 9.37 16.21 11.43
N ALA A 96 8.91 16.57 10.23
CA ALA A 96 9.81 16.76 9.10
C ALA A 96 9.26 17.70 8.03
N SER A 97 10.18 18.48 7.47
CA SER A 97 9.91 19.30 6.30
C SER A 97 10.35 18.60 5.01
N SER A 98 9.59 18.80 3.94
CA SER A 98 9.95 18.46 2.57
C SER A 98 9.80 19.68 1.67
N LEU A 99 10.59 19.70 0.60
CA LEU A 99 10.51 20.73 -0.43
C LEU A 99 10.41 20.06 -1.80
N ARG A 100 9.48 20.53 -2.63
CA ARG A 100 9.33 20.07 -4.00
C ARG A 100 8.94 21.16 -4.97
N LEU A 101 9.34 20.96 -6.22
CA LEU A 101 8.79 21.67 -7.38
C LEU A 101 7.76 20.78 -8.05
N ARG A 102 6.59 21.31 -8.38
CA ARG A 102 5.51 20.57 -9.02
C ARG A 102 4.97 21.30 -10.24
N TRP A 103 4.60 20.54 -11.26
CA TRP A 103 3.83 21.04 -12.39
C TRP A 103 2.92 19.96 -12.98
N TYR A 104 2.01 20.39 -13.84
CA TYR A 104 1.00 19.56 -14.49
C TYR A 104 1.24 19.54 -16.01
N GLY A 105 1.18 18.35 -16.60
CA GLY A 105 1.43 18.09 -18.00
C GLY A 105 2.92 18.18 -18.38
N GLN A 106 3.15 18.38 -19.68
CA GLN A 106 4.49 18.46 -20.25
C GLN A 106 5.15 19.81 -19.95
N LEU A 107 6.44 19.79 -19.60
CA LEU A 107 7.18 21.02 -19.27
C LEU A 107 7.30 21.97 -20.48
N ASN A 108 7.38 21.41 -21.70
CA ASN A 108 7.41 22.18 -22.96
C ASN A 108 6.15 23.03 -23.21
N ALA A 109 5.01 22.67 -22.59
CA ALA A 109 3.80 23.48 -22.60
C ALA A 109 3.92 24.75 -21.72
N ARG A 110 5.05 24.92 -21.03
CA ARG A 110 5.37 26.00 -20.10
C ARG A 110 4.31 26.17 -19.01
N PRO A 111 4.01 25.09 -18.25
CA PRO A 111 3.08 25.16 -17.15
C PRO A 111 3.60 26.09 -16.04
N GLU A 112 2.70 26.48 -15.16
CA GLU A 112 3.08 27.13 -13.92
C GLU A 112 3.78 26.12 -13.01
N ILE A 113 4.89 26.55 -12.38
CA ILE A 113 5.68 25.71 -11.48
C ILE A 113 5.34 26.11 -10.05
N TYR A 114 4.83 25.16 -9.30
CA TYR A 114 4.54 25.29 -7.88
C TYR A 114 5.79 24.94 -7.08
N VAL A 115 6.20 25.85 -6.20
CA VAL A 115 7.25 25.60 -5.21
C VAL A 115 6.55 25.37 -3.88
N GLU A 116 6.66 24.16 -3.36
CA GLU A 116 5.91 23.72 -2.20
C GLU A 116 6.86 23.24 -1.11
N LYS A 117 6.80 23.88 0.05
CA LYS A 117 7.41 23.40 1.28
C LYS A 117 6.29 22.88 2.17
N LYS A 118 6.39 21.63 2.59
CA LYS A 118 5.45 21.01 3.53
C LYS A 118 6.18 20.66 4.81
N THR A 119 5.64 21.04 5.95
CA THR A 119 6.18 20.71 7.28
C THR A 119 5.13 19.93 8.03
N VAL A 120 5.41 18.66 8.31
CA VAL A 120 4.59 17.83 9.19
C VAL A 120 5.14 17.98 10.59
N LYS A 121 4.30 18.33 11.56
CA LYS A 121 4.65 18.49 12.98
C LYS A 121 4.46 17.17 13.73
N GLU A 122 4.95 17.12 14.97
CA GLU A 122 4.83 15.93 15.83
C GLU A 122 3.38 15.58 16.17
N ASP A 123 2.47 16.56 16.14
CA ASP A 123 1.02 16.39 16.29
C ASP A 123 0.32 15.95 14.98
N ASP A 124 1.09 15.51 13.97
CA ASP A 124 0.61 15.13 12.63
C ASP A 124 -0.14 16.24 11.89
N THR A 125 -0.13 17.47 12.40
CA THR A 125 -0.62 18.62 11.66
C THR A 125 0.41 19.02 10.60
N SER A 126 -0.06 19.36 9.40
CA SER A 126 0.81 19.89 8.35
C SER A 126 0.62 21.37 8.11
N ASP A 127 1.74 22.06 7.92
CA ASP A 127 1.81 23.42 7.44
C ASP A 127 2.44 23.44 6.05
N ASP A 128 1.78 24.12 5.11
CA ASP A 128 2.11 24.07 3.69
C ASP A 128 2.35 25.49 3.16
N THR A 129 3.61 25.83 2.89
CA THR A 129 4.01 27.09 2.25
C THR A 129 4.13 26.89 0.74
N ARG A 130 3.42 27.70 -0.05
CA ARG A 130 3.35 27.55 -1.52
C ARG A 130 3.55 28.85 -2.26
N LEU A 131 4.27 28.73 -3.36
CA LEU A 131 4.55 29.82 -4.30
C LEU A 131 4.39 29.33 -5.73
N THR A 132 4.08 30.23 -6.64
CA THR A 132 4.07 29.93 -8.07
C THR A 132 5.09 30.77 -8.84
N THR A 133 5.79 30.12 -9.76
CA THR A 133 6.80 30.75 -10.60
C THR A 133 6.77 30.19 -12.02
N LYS A 134 7.46 30.89 -12.92
CA LYS A 134 7.64 30.42 -14.31
C LYS A 134 8.93 29.64 -14.39
N GLU A 135 8.93 28.56 -15.17
CA GLU A 135 10.09 27.71 -15.50
C GLU A 135 11.42 28.48 -15.62
N LYS A 136 11.48 29.52 -16.46
CA LYS A 136 12.67 30.33 -16.70
C LYS A 136 13.27 31.05 -15.48
N TYR A 137 12.52 31.17 -14.38
CA TYR A 137 12.97 31.80 -13.14
C TYR A 137 13.32 30.79 -12.05
N VAL A 138 12.98 29.50 -12.22
CA VAL A 138 13.17 28.45 -11.21
C VAL A 138 14.64 28.31 -10.81
N GLN A 139 15.54 28.17 -11.79
CA GLN A 139 16.97 28.03 -11.51
C GLN A 139 17.53 29.19 -10.68
N ARG A 140 17.16 30.42 -11.08
CA ARG A 140 17.62 31.65 -10.40
C ARG A 140 17.00 31.79 -9.01
N PHE A 141 15.76 31.32 -8.84
CA PHE A 141 15.09 31.30 -7.54
C PHE A 141 15.79 30.35 -6.57
N ILE A 142 16.13 29.13 -7.00
CA ILE A 142 16.85 28.13 -6.18
C ILE A 142 18.23 28.66 -5.78
N LYS A 143 18.93 29.35 -6.69
CA LYS A 143 20.23 29.98 -6.42
C LYS A 143 20.16 31.24 -5.53
N GLY A 144 18.96 31.74 -5.23
CA GLY A 144 18.80 33.00 -4.48
C GLY A 144 19.06 34.28 -5.30
N GLU A 145 19.19 34.18 -6.62
CA GLU A 145 19.43 35.31 -7.55
C GLU A 145 18.13 36.00 -8.02
N TYR A 146 16.97 35.50 -7.57
CA TYR A 146 15.65 36.01 -7.92
C TYR A 146 14.70 35.88 -6.73
N GLY A 147 14.27 37.00 -6.15
CA GLY A 147 13.38 37.07 -4.99
C GLY A 147 11.93 37.43 -5.35
N MET A 148 11.46 37.07 -6.54
CA MET A 148 10.08 37.33 -7.00
C MET A 148 9.66 38.82 -7.02
N GLU A 149 10.62 39.74 -7.14
CA GLU A 149 10.40 41.19 -6.93
C GLU A 149 9.33 41.74 -7.88
N LYS A 150 9.31 41.25 -9.13
CA LYS A 150 8.31 41.65 -10.13
C LYS A 150 6.89 41.15 -9.81
N GLN A 151 6.74 39.95 -9.22
CA GLN A 151 5.44 39.44 -8.79
C GLN A 151 4.95 40.21 -7.55
N ILE A 152 5.85 40.42 -6.59
CA ILE A 152 5.59 41.21 -5.38
C ILE A 152 5.17 42.63 -5.75
N GLN A 153 5.88 43.29 -6.67
CA GLN A 153 5.53 44.64 -7.14
C GLN A 153 4.14 44.67 -7.79
N LYS A 154 3.85 43.72 -8.70
CA LYS A 154 2.53 43.65 -9.34
C LYS A 154 1.39 43.41 -8.36
N LEU A 155 1.64 42.63 -7.31
CA LEU A 155 0.66 42.37 -6.25
C LEU A 155 0.48 43.62 -5.38
N SER A 156 1.57 44.30 -5.05
CA SER A 156 1.59 45.59 -4.33
C SER A 156 0.84 46.68 -5.09
N ASP A 157 1.03 46.78 -6.41
CA ASP A 157 0.35 47.78 -7.24
C ASP A 157 -1.18 47.57 -7.30
N ARG A 158 -1.64 46.31 -7.14
CA ARG A 158 -3.06 45.94 -7.21
C ARG A 158 -3.78 46.01 -5.86
N ASN A 159 -3.10 45.60 -4.80
CA ASN A 159 -3.70 45.38 -3.48
C ASN A 159 -3.20 46.37 -2.42
N GLY A 160 -2.20 47.20 -2.75
CA GLY A 160 -1.48 48.05 -1.82
C GLY A 160 -0.22 47.37 -1.26
N PRO A 161 0.83 48.15 -0.94
CA PRO A 161 2.14 47.65 -0.51
C PRO A 161 2.11 46.88 0.82
N ASP A 162 1.19 47.24 1.72
CA ASP A 162 1.05 46.63 3.04
C ASP A 162 -0.11 45.62 3.13
N SER A 163 -0.60 45.13 1.98
CA SER A 163 -1.64 44.10 1.99
C SER A 163 -1.12 42.77 2.53
N GLU A 164 -1.95 42.04 3.27
CA GLU A 164 -1.62 40.73 3.85
C GLU A 164 -1.07 39.75 2.80
N LYS A 165 -1.62 39.78 1.58
CA LYS A 165 -1.17 38.93 0.47
C LYS A 165 0.27 39.23 0.03
N VAL A 166 0.67 40.50 0.02
CA VAL A 166 2.04 40.92 -0.33
C VAL A 166 3.02 40.48 0.73
N ASN A 167 2.67 40.68 2.00
CA ASN A 167 3.51 40.26 3.12
C ASN A 167 3.64 38.74 3.19
N HIS A 168 2.54 38.00 3.00
CA HIS A 168 2.56 36.54 2.91
C HIS A 168 3.47 36.04 1.78
N LEU A 169 3.38 36.63 0.58
CA LEU A 169 4.23 36.26 -0.55
C LEU A 169 5.72 36.53 -0.27
N LYS A 170 6.06 37.66 0.33
CA LYS A 170 7.43 38.00 0.76
C LYS A 170 7.95 36.99 1.77
N MET A 171 7.19 36.76 2.84
CA MET A 171 7.56 35.81 3.90
C MET A 171 7.75 34.40 3.35
N SER A 172 6.82 33.92 2.53
CA SER A 172 6.90 32.59 1.91
C SER A 172 8.13 32.46 0.99
N THR A 173 8.47 33.52 0.25
CA THR A 173 9.64 33.58 -0.63
C THR A 173 10.93 33.47 0.17
N GLU A 174 11.06 34.30 1.21
CA GLU A 174 12.23 34.29 2.10
C GLU A 174 12.35 32.96 2.86
N GLU A 175 11.25 32.42 3.36
CA GLU A 175 11.21 31.14 4.08
C GLU A 175 11.74 30.00 3.22
N ILE A 176 11.27 29.87 1.97
CA ILE A 176 11.70 28.80 1.08
C ILE A 176 13.15 28.97 0.65
N GLN A 177 13.59 30.19 0.30
CA GLN A 177 14.98 30.43 -0.09
C GLN A 177 15.97 30.21 1.05
N ASN A 178 15.62 30.65 2.27
CA ASN A 178 16.43 30.38 3.45
C ASN A 178 16.49 28.87 3.73
N PHE A 179 15.36 28.16 3.61
CA PHE A 179 15.32 26.71 3.80
C PHE A 179 16.22 25.94 2.81
N ILE A 180 16.22 26.34 1.53
CA ILE A 180 17.11 25.80 0.50
C ILE A 180 18.58 26.03 0.88
N LYS A 181 18.92 27.26 1.27
CA LYS A 181 20.29 27.66 1.59
C LYS A 181 20.83 27.01 2.86
N GLU A 182 20.02 26.98 3.92
CA GLU A 182 20.42 26.43 5.23
C GLU A 182 20.62 24.93 5.20
N ASN A 183 19.86 24.21 4.37
CA ASN A 183 19.96 22.75 4.26
C ASN A 183 20.76 22.29 3.03
N ASP A 184 21.35 23.21 2.25
CA ASP A 184 22.13 22.93 1.03
C ASP A 184 21.36 22.04 0.03
N LEU A 185 20.13 22.45 -0.27
CA LEU A 185 19.19 21.61 -1.02
C LEU A 185 19.43 21.69 -2.53
N GLN A 186 19.38 20.52 -3.17
CA GLN A 186 19.37 20.37 -4.62
C GLN A 186 18.27 19.39 -5.05
N PRO A 187 17.86 19.38 -6.33
CA PRO A 187 17.00 18.33 -6.86
C PRO A 187 17.64 16.95 -6.68
N MET A 188 16.89 15.99 -6.12
CA MET A 188 17.37 14.63 -5.83
C MET A 188 16.49 13.54 -6.42
N LEU A 189 15.17 13.72 -6.35
CA LEU A 189 14.22 12.68 -6.74
C LEU A 189 13.05 13.28 -7.52
N ARG A 190 12.75 12.72 -8.70
CA ARG A 190 11.53 13.00 -9.45
C ARG A 190 10.50 11.92 -9.16
N ALA A 191 9.28 12.32 -8.83
CA ALA A 191 8.10 11.47 -8.81
C ALA A 191 7.14 11.92 -9.92
N ASN A 192 6.84 11.03 -10.86
CA ASN A 192 5.88 11.27 -11.94
C ASN A 192 4.71 10.29 -11.82
N TYR A 193 3.48 10.77 -11.95
CA TYR A 193 2.27 9.97 -11.83
C TYR A 193 1.10 10.64 -12.55
N THR A 194 0.02 9.89 -12.79
CA THR A 194 -1.25 10.43 -13.31
C THR A 194 -2.29 10.39 -12.20
N ARG A 195 -3.00 11.49 -11.96
CA ARG A 195 -4.03 11.57 -10.92
C ARG A 195 -5.43 11.62 -11.50
N THR A 196 -6.31 10.80 -10.93
CA THR A 196 -7.76 11.00 -11.00
C THR A 196 -8.26 11.50 -9.65
N ALA A 197 -8.90 12.67 -9.61
CA ALA A 197 -9.49 13.22 -8.40
C ALA A 197 -11.02 13.15 -8.44
N PHE A 198 -11.62 12.90 -7.28
CA PHE A 198 -13.05 12.74 -7.10
C PHE A 198 -13.53 13.66 -5.98
N GLN A 199 -14.44 14.57 -6.31
CA GLN A 199 -15.02 15.51 -5.36
C GLN A 199 -16.32 16.07 -5.92
N ILE A 200 -17.30 16.32 -5.05
CA ILE A 200 -18.49 17.08 -5.42
C ILE A 200 -18.15 18.58 -5.40
N PRO A 201 -18.33 19.32 -6.50
CA PRO A 201 -18.06 20.76 -6.51
C PRO A 201 -18.86 21.49 -5.43
N GLY A 202 -18.17 22.27 -4.59
CA GLY A 202 -18.77 23.00 -3.46
C GLY A 202 -19.02 22.16 -2.20
N ASP A 203 -18.59 20.89 -2.18
CA ASP A 203 -18.63 20.01 -1.01
C ASP A 203 -17.21 19.52 -0.67
N ASP A 204 -16.76 19.85 0.53
CA ASP A 204 -15.43 19.60 1.07
C ASP A 204 -15.42 18.45 2.09
N ARG A 205 -16.56 17.77 2.31
CA ARG A 205 -16.65 16.71 3.31
C ARG A 205 -15.81 15.47 2.98
N VAL A 206 -15.78 15.10 1.70
CA VAL A 206 -15.04 13.94 1.20
C VAL A 206 -14.35 14.31 -0.10
N ARG A 207 -13.06 14.05 -0.14
CA ARG A 207 -12.26 14.19 -1.35
C ARG A 207 -11.35 12.98 -1.49
N ILE A 208 -11.30 12.43 -2.70
CA ILE A 208 -10.50 11.24 -2.99
C ILE A 208 -9.58 11.52 -4.17
N SER A 209 -8.30 11.20 -4.05
CA SER A 209 -7.33 11.20 -5.14
C SER A 209 -6.79 9.79 -5.37
N LEU A 210 -6.61 9.42 -6.63
CA LEU A 210 -6.04 8.13 -7.05
C LEU A 210 -4.89 8.37 -8.02
N ASP A 211 -3.68 8.06 -7.57
CA ASP A 211 -2.44 8.20 -8.33
C ASP A 211 -2.06 6.86 -8.96
N THR A 212 -2.04 6.81 -10.29
CA THR A 212 -1.61 5.65 -11.09
C THR A 212 -0.33 5.96 -11.85
N ASN A 213 0.31 4.93 -12.44
CA ASN A 213 1.53 5.08 -13.25
C ASN A 213 2.67 5.78 -12.51
N LEU A 214 2.79 5.53 -11.21
CA LEU A 214 3.79 6.18 -10.36
C LEU A 214 5.19 5.64 -10.66
N ALA A 215 6.07 6.54 -11.09
CA ALA A 215 7.49 6.28 -11.31
C ALA A 215 8.35 7.24 -10.51
N PHE A 216 9.41 6.71 -9.91
CA PHE A 216 10.46 7.43 -9.22
C PHE A 216 11.71 7.42 -10.08
N ILE A 217 12.31 8.59 -10.31
CA ILE A 217 13.48 8.75 -11.17
C ILE A 217 14.53 9.57 -10.42
N ARG A 218 15.79 9.16 -10.52
CA ARG A 218 16.93 9.91 -9.98
C ARG A 218 17.03 11.26 -10.67
N GLU A 219 17.12 12.31 -9.87
CA GLU A 219 17.24 13.71 -10.29
C GLU A 219 18.47 14.39 -9.67
N ASP A 220 19.35 13.63 -9.04
CA ASP A 220 20.53 14.12 -8.33
C ASP A 220 21.71 14.44 -9.27
N ALA A 221 22.73 15.07 -8.69
CA ALA A 221 24.01 15.32 -9.36
C ALA A 221 25.21 14.89 -8.50
N ILE A 222 25.05 13.82 -7.69
CA ILE A 222 26.06 13.41 -6.69
C ILE A 222 27.08 12.39 -7.21
N ASP A 223 26.76 11.63 -8.26
CA ASP A 223 27.67 10.63 -8.83
C ASP A 223 28.76 11.28 -9.72
N ASP A 224 29.91 10.61 -9.90
CA ASP A 224 30.99 11.03 -10.83
C ASP A 224 30.49 11.30 -12.26
N ARG A 225 29.46 10.55 -12.67
CA ARG A 225 28.70 10.78 -13.89
C ARG A 225 27.27 11.15 -13.51
N PRO A 226 26.97 12.43 -13.27
CA PRO A 226 25.68 12.84 -12.76
C PRO A 226 24.57 12.60 -13.80
N CYS A 227 23.38 12.23 -13.34
CA CYS A 227 22.22 11.98 -14.21
C CYS A 227 21.55 13.30 -14.64
N ARG A 228 21.76 14.38 -13.88
CA ARG A 228 21.35 15.76 -14.17
C ARG A 228 22.58 16.67 -14.28
N ASP A 229 22.50 17.69 -15.14
CA ASP A 229 23.47 18.80 -15.12
C ASP A 229 23.38 19.56 -13.78
N PRO A 230 24.46 19.68 -12.99
CA PRO A 230 24.46 20.42 -11.72
C PRO A 230 23.89 21.84 -11.81
N GLU A 231 24.07 22.50 -12.97
CA GLU A 231 23.59 23.86 -13.20
C GLU A 231 22.11 23.95 -13.61
N SER A 232 21.47 22.81 -13.87
CA SER A 232 20.05 22.70 -14.21
C SER A 232 19.24 22.19 -13.02
N TRP A 233 18.03 22.71 -12.82
CA TRP A 233 17.12 22.30 -11.76
C TRP A 233 16.35 21.02 -12.11
N HIS A 234 16.45 20.56 -13.36
CA HIS A 234 15.76 19.37 -13.85
C HIS A 234 16.59 18.63 -14.91
N ARG A 235 16.26 17.36 -15.13
CA ARG A 235 16.77 16.50 -16.18
C ARG A 235 16.17 16.86 -17.54
N THR A 236 17.00 17.47 -18.37
CA THR A 236 16.63 17.90 -19.72
C THR A 236 16.42 16.75 -20.70
N ASP A 237 17.02 15.58 -20.47
CA ASP A 237 16.83 14.40 -21.31
C ASP A 237 15.40 13.85 -21.23
N ILE A 238 14.76 13.94 -20.06
CA ILE A 238 13.36 13.54 -19.86
C ILE A 238 12.42 14.60 -20.43
N ASP A 239 12.60 15.86 -20.02
CA ASP A 239 11.62 16.91 -20.31
C ASP A 239 11.68 17.40 -21.77
N ASN A 240 12.87 17.48 -22.38
CA ASN A 240 12.98 17.90 -23.78
C ASN A 240 12.48 16.82 -24.75
N SER A 241 12.53 15.55 -24.35
CA SER A 241 12.01 14.44 -25.15
C SER A 241 10.53 14.13 -24.87
N GLU A 242 9.88 14.91 -23.99
CA GLU A 242 8.49 14.72 -23.57
C GLU A 242 8.22 13.27 -23.13
N MET A 243 9.19 12.66 -22.44
CA MET A 243 9.11 11.26 -22.07
C MET A 243 7.99 11.05 -21.06
N GLU A 244 7.18 10.02 -21.29
CA GLU A 244 6.08 9.64 -20.41
C GLU A 244 6.32 8.25 -19.80
N TYR A 245 5.50 7.90 -18.81
CA TYR A 245 5.46 6.56 -18.27
C TYR A 245 5.28 5.52 -19.41
N PRO A 246 6.08 4.44 -19.46
CA PRO A 246 6.90 3.89 -18.39
C PRO A 246 8.38 4.32 -18.41
N PHE A 247 8.77 5.38 -19.13
CA PHE A 247 10.16 5.86 -19.21
C PHE A 247 11.17 4.77 -19.60
N SER A 248 10.89 4.07 -20.70
CA SER A 248 11.65 2.90 -21.15
C SER A 248 13.12 3.21 -21.50
N SER A 249 13.43 4.45 -21.89
CA SER A 249 14.77 4.89 -22.26
C SER A 249 15.69 5.20 -21.07
N ILE A 250 15.13 5.30 -19.85
CA ILE A 250 15.91 5.58 -18.64
C ILE A 250 16.61 4.31 -18.14
N ARG A 251 17.85 4.47 -17.65
CA ARG A 251 18.65 3.35 -17.16
C ARG A 251 17.98 2.71 -15.94
N LYS A 252 18.07 1.38 -15.84
CA LYS A 252 17.42 0.60 -14.76
C LYS A 252 17.83 1.00 -13.34
N GLY A 253 19.05 1.51 -13.14
CA GLY A 253 19.52 2.01 -11.83
C GLY A 253 19.09 3.45 -11.51
N GLU A 254 18.46 4.15 -12.45
CA GLU A 254 17.99 5.52 -12.27
C GLU A 254 16.46 5.62 -12.15
N ILE A 255 15.74 4.48 -12.24
CA ILE A 255 14.27 4.47 -12.22
C ILE A 255 13.70 3.28 -11.44
N VAL A 256 12.68 3.57 -10.66
CA VAL A 256 11.83 2.59 -9.97
C VAL A 256 10.38 2.85 -10.37
N ARG A 257 9.67 1.79 -10.78
CA ARG A 257 8.24 1.85 -11.11
C ARG A 257 7.48 1.26 -9.94
N PHE A 258 6.62 2.06 -9.33
CA PHE A 258 5.85 1.63 -8.18
C PHE A 258 4.76 0.64 -8.64
N PRO A 259 4.65 -0.55 -8.03
CA PRO A 259 3.78 -1.63 -8.53
C PRO A 259 2.29 -1.41 -8.24
N PHE A 260 1.95 -0.49 -7.33
CA PHE A 260 0.58 -0.24 -6.90
C PHE A 260 0.14 1.17 -7.32
N ALA A 261 -1.15 1.46 -7.26
CA ALA A 261 -1.64 2.83 -7.25
C ALA A 261 -1.73 3.34 -5.81
N LEU A 262 -1.69 4.66 -5.63
CA LEU A 262 -1.85 5.30 -4.33
C LEU A 262 -3.23 5.97 -4.28
N LEU A 263 -4.08 5.49 -3.39
CA LEU A 263 -5.36 6.11 -3.06
C LEU A 263 -5.17 6.97 -1.81
N GLU A 264 -5.62 8.22 -1.86
CA GLU A 264 -5.68 9.10 -0.71
C GLU A 264 -7.13 9.56 -0.52
N VAL A 265 -7.62 9.44 0.71
CA VAL A 265 -8.97 9.82 1.12
C VAL A 265 -8.86 10.90 2.17
N ARG A 266 -9.37 12.10 1.86
CA ARG A 266 -9.47 13.22 2.80
C ARG A 266 -10.89 13.39 3.28
N LEU A 267 -11.05 13.44 4.59
CA LEU A 267 -12.33 13.62 5.26
C LEU A 267 -12.25 14.84 6.17
N ARG A 268 -13.22 15.74 6.05
CA ARG A 268 -13.38 16.82 7.03
C ARG A 268 -14.03 16.28 8.28
N ASP A 269 -13.44 16.52 9.45
CA ASP A 269 -14.05 16.10 10.72
C ASP A 269 -15.34 16.88 10.95
N SER A 270 -16.45 16.19 10.69
CA SER A 270 -17.80 16.72 10.83
C SER A 270 -18.47 15.83 11.87
N GLY A 271 -18.28 16.15 13.15
CA GLY A 271 -18.54 15.33 14.35
C GLY A 271 -19.96 14.75 14.57
N SER A 272 -20.72 14.43 13.52
CA SER A 272 -22.06 13.87 13.59
C SER A 272 -22.38 12.80 12.53
N ARG A 273 -21.62 12.66 11.43
CA ARG A 273 -21.92 11.64 10.39
C ARG A 273 -20.67 10.99 9.82
N LYS A 274 -20.37 9.76 10.28
CA LYS A 274 -19.40 8.87 9.61
C LYS A 274 -19.90 8.55 8.20
N ASN A 275 -19.05 8.73 7.20
CA ASN A 275 -19.38 8.38 5.82
C ASN A 275 -19.27 6.86 5.64
N GLU A 276 -20.35 6.13 5.90
CA GLU A 276 -20.39 4.64 5.88
C GLU A 276 -19.78 4.06 4.58
N TRP A 277 -20.11 4.64 3.42
CA TRP A 277 -19.58 4.15 2.14
C TRP A 277 -18.07 4.31 1.98
N VAL A 278 -17.46 5.31 2.64
CA VAL A 278 -16.00 5.49 2.65
C VAL A 278 -15.37 4.42 3.52
N GLU A 279 -15.97 4.13 4.68
CA GLU A 279 -15.52 3.05 5.55
C GLU A 279 -15.63 1.68 4.86
N ASP A 280 -16.67 1.46 4.04
CA ASP A 280 -16.81 0.25 3.23
C ASP A 280 -15.64 0.11 2.24
N ILE A 281 -15.17 1.20 1.61
CA ILE A 281 -14.01 1.17 0.71
C ILE A 281 -12.73 0.91 1.50
N ILE A 282 -12.52 1.64 2.59
CA ILE A 282 -11.29 1.58 3.41
C ILE A 282 -11.08 0.18 4.01
N HIS A 283 -12.15 -0.51 4.38
CA HIS A 283 -12.10 -1.87 4.94
C HIS A 283 -12.25 -2.98 3.89
N SER A 284 -12.46 -2.64 2.62
CA SER A 284 -12.65 -3.62 1.55
C SER A 284 -11.35 -4.39 1.21
N HIS A 285 -11.53 -5.44 0.40
CA HIS A 285 -10.44 -6.18 -0.21
C HIS A 285 -9.67 -5.39 -1.30
N LEU A 286 -10.20 -4.23 -1.73
CA LEU A 286 -9.66 -3.47 -2.85
C LEU A 286 -8.40 -2.70 -2.49
N VAL A 287 -8.27 -2.33 -1.20
CA VAL A 287 -7.25 -1.43 -0.69
C VAL A 287 -6.44 -2.09 0.43
N LYS A 288 -5.18 -1.67 0.54
CA LYS A 288 -4.32 -1.97 1.68
C LYS A 288 -3.87 -0.67 2.31
N GLU A 289 -4.05 -0.53 3.61
CA GLU A 289 -3.63 0.66 4.34
C GLU A 289 -2.12 0.87 4.23
N ALA A 290 -1.71 2.10 3.97
CA ALA A 290 -0.32 2.52 3.81
C ALA A 290 -0.06 3.75 4.68
N PRO A 291 -0.04 3.59 6.01
CA PRO A 291 0.07 4.71 6.93
C PRO A 291 1.41 5.43 6.74
N ARG A 292 1.39 6.77 6.79
CA ARG A 292 2.56 7.65 6.61
C ARG A 292 3.33 7.46 5.30
N PHE A 293 2.74 6.79 4.29
CA PHE A 293 3.40 6.57 3.02
C PHE A 293 3.73 7.89 2.33
N SER A 294 5.02 8.13 2.09
CA SER A 294 5.51 9.31 1.37
C SER A 294 6.19 8.89 0.07
N LYS A 295 5.79 9.52 -1.04
CA LYS A 295 6.41 9.35 -2.36
C LYS A 295 7.90 9.66 -2.31
N PHE A 296 8.28 10.74 -1.61
CA PHE A 296 9.66 11.13 -1.40
C PHE A 296 10.47 10.05 -0.67
N VAL A 297 9.98 9.62 0.49
CA VAL A 297 10.67 8.63 1.33
C VAL A 297 10.80 7.30 0.59
N HIS A 298 9.75 6.83 -0.08
CA HIS A 298 9.79 5.58 -0.82
C HIS A 298 10.76 5.65 -2.02
N GLY A 299 10.72 6.74 -2.80
CA GLY A 299 11.61 6.90 -3.94
C GLY A 299 13.08 7.01 -3.54
N VAL A 300 13.39 7.73 -2.45
CA VAL A 300 14.77 7.80 -1.92
C VAL A 300 15.24 6.44 -1.42
N ALA A 301 14.43 5.76 -0.60
CA ALA A 301 14.76 4.47 -0.04
C ALA A 301 15.10 3.40 -1.10
N GLN A 302 14.46 3.46 -2.28
CA GLN A 302 14.64 2.45 -3.32
C GLN A 302 15.70 2.80 -4.36
N LEU A 303 15.94 4.09 -4.64
CA LEU A 303 16.94 4.53 -5.64
C LEU A 303 18.31 4.84 -5.04
N PHE A 304 18.38 5.12 -3.73
CA PHE A 304 19.59 5.55 -3.04
C PHE A 304 19.92 4.64 -1.84
N GLU A 305 19.67 3.33 -1.98
CA GLU A 305 19.93 2.32 -0.93
C GLU A 305 21.37 2.37 -0.39
N ASP A 306 22.34 2.66 -1.25
CA ASP A 306 23.76 2.79 -0.86
C ASP A 306 24.09 4.07 -0.07
N TYR A 307 23.20 5.07 -0.09
CA TYR A 307 23.42 6.38 0.55
C TYR A 307 22.66 6.53 1.88
N VAL A 308 21.61 5.76 2.11
CA VAL A 308 20.75 5.87 3.30
C VAL A 308 20.88 4.65 4.21
N ASN A 309 20.81 4.86 5.52
CA ASN A 309 20.97 3.80 6.52
C ASN A 309 19.67 3.41 7.23
N THR A 310 18.63 4.25 7.13
CA THR A 310 17.31 4.01 7.71
C THR A 310 16.30 3.81 6.59
N PHE A 311 15.36 2.89 6.79
CA PHE A 311 14.36 2.54 5.78
C PHE A 311 12.96 2.62 6.39
N PRO A 312 11.95 3.02 5.61
CA PRO A 312 10.58 3.09 6.11
C PRO A 312 10.03 1.68 6.40
N PHE A 313 9.20 1.55 7.42
CA PHE A 313 8.67 0.26 7.87
C PHE A 313 7.89 -0.50 6.79
N TRP A 314 7.17 0.23 5.92
CA TRP A 314 6.37 -0.34 4.83
C TRP A 314 7.22 -0.95 3.70
N LEU A 315 8.54 -0.68 3.64
CA LEU A 315 9.38 -1.23 2.57
C LEU A 315 9.36 -2.77 2.59
N SER A 316 9.36 -3.38 3.78
CA SER A 316 9.23 -4.83 3.95
C SER A 316 7.89 -5.39 3.45
N GLU A 317 6.85 -4.56 3.43
CA GLU A 317 5.52 -4.95 2.99
C GLU A 317 5.37 -4.95 1.47
N MET A 318 6.28 -4.31 0.74
CA MET A 318 6.27 -4.26 -0.73
C MET A 318 6.40 -5.66 -1.35
N GLU A 319 7.01 -6.61 -0.64
CA GLU A 319 7.16 -7.99 -1.10
C GLU A 319 5.89 -8.84 -0.88
N THR A 320 4.95 -8.35 -0.08
CA THR A 320 3.70 -9.06 0.21
C THR A 320 2.66 -8.82 -0.87
N ASP A 321 1.96 -9.87 -1.30
CA ASP A 321 0.80 -9.70 -2.17
C ASP A 321 -0.32 -9.03 -1.36
N ILE A 322 -0.74 -7.85 -1.81
CA ILE A 322 -1.73 -7.03 -1.12
C ILE A 322 -3.16 -7.45 -1.45
N ARG A 323 -3.35 -8.32 -2.44
CA ARG A 323 -4.67 -8.81 -2.85
C ARG A 323 -5.27 -9.70 -1.78
N LYS A 324 -6.55 -9.49 -1.50
CA LYS A 324 -7.34 -10.27 -0.56
C LYS A 324 -8.50 -10.91 -1.32
N ASP A 325 -8.87 -12.12 -0.91
CA ASP A 325 -10.07 -12.77 -1.44
C ASP A 325 -11.33 -11.99 -0.99
N PRO A 326 -12.23 -11.59 -1.90
CA PRO A 326 -13.38 -10.74 -1.55
C PRO A 326 -14.28 -11.34 -0.48
N GLN A 327 -14.52 -12.65 -0.54
CA GLN A 327 -15.42 -13.34 0.39
C GLN A 327 -14.79 -13.42 1.78
N LYS A 328 -13.51 -13.83 1.85
CA LYS A 328 -12.78 -13.86 3.10
C LYS A 328 -12.67 -12.47 3.75
N ALA A 329 -12.38 -11.43 2.95
CA ALA A 329 -12.27 -10.07 3.47
C ALA A 329 -13.60 -9.58 4.08
N TYR A 330 -14.72 -9.91 3.45
CA TYR A 330 -16.04 -9.60 3.98
C TYR A 330 -16.33 -10.35 5.30
N GLU A 331 -16.01 -11.64 5.37
CA GLU A 331 -16.17 -12.44 6.59
C GLU A 331 -15.32 -11.89 7.74
N ASP A 332 -14.06 -11.53 7.46
CA ASP A 332 -13.13 -10.94 8.44
C ASP A 332 -13.63 -9.57 8.93
N GLU A 333 -14.21 -8.75 8.06
CA GLU A 333 -14.82 -7.46 8.42
C GLU A 333 -16.04 -7.63 9.33
N GLN A 334 -16.96 -8.55 8.99
CA GLN A 334 -18.13 -8.83 9.82
C GLN A 334 -17.73 -9.37 11.20
N ALA A 335 -16.71 -10.24 11.25
CA ALA A 335 -16.16 -10.74 12.50
C ALA A 335 -15.52 -9.62 13.34
N LYS A 336 -14.81 -8.68 12.72
CA LYS A 336 -14.22 -7.52 13.39
C LYS A 336 -15.32 -6.61 13.98
N LYS A 337 -16.34 -6.26 13.19
CA LYS A 337 -17.49 -5.46 13.66
C LYS A 337 -18.22 -6.14 14.82
N GLN A 338 -18.45 -7.45 14.73
CA GLN A 338 -19.10 -8.19 15.82
C GLN A 338 -18.26 -8.14 17.11
N LYS A 339 -16.94 -8.32 17.00
CA LYS A 339 -16.04 -8.24 18.14
C LYS A 339 -16.04 -6.84 18.79
N GLU A 340 -16.01 -5.79 17.98
CA GLU A 340 -16.08 -4.40 18.49
C GLU A 340 -17.38 -4.14 19.26
N LEU A 341 -18.52 -4.63 18.76
CA LEU A 341 -19.81 -4.52 19.45
C LEU A 341 -19.83 -5.33 20.76
N ASP A 342 -19.24 -6.53 20.76
CA ASP A 342 -19.15 -7.36 21.96
C ASP A 342 -18.24 -6.71 23.03
N ASP A 343 -17.12 -6.11 22.61
CA ASP A 343 -16.20 -5.36 23.47
C ASP A 343 -16.87 -4.08 24.02
N GLU A 344 -17.59 -3.31 23.19
CA GLU A 344 -18.36 -2.13 23.63
C GLU A 344 -19.45 -2.53 24.65
N PHE A 345 -20.15 -3.63 24.41
CA PHE A 345 -21.14 -4.17 25.33
C PHE A 345 -20.52 -4.63 26.66
N ALA A 346 -19.34 -5.26 26.61
CA ALA A 346 -18.60 -5.70 27.79
C ALA A 346 -18.12 -4.51 28.64
N VAL A 347 -17.57 -3.46 28.01
CA VAL A 347 -17.10 -2.25 28.70
C VAL A 347 -18.27 -1.40 29.21
N GLY A 348 -19.37 -1.31 28.44
CA GLY A 348 -20.60 -0.63 28.84
C GLY A 348 -21.29 -1.24 30.07
N SER A 349 -21.05 -2.53 30.37
CA SER A 349 -21.52 -3.16 31.62
C SER A 349 -20.77 -2.72 32.87
N PHE A 350 -19.54 -2.19 32.77
CA PHE A 350 -18.77 -1.72 33.94
C PHE A 350 -19.11 -0.28 34.38
N LEU A 351 -19.71 0.53 33.49
CA LEU A 351 -20.06 1.92 33.78
C LEU A 351 -21.50 2.12 34.30
N LYS A 352 -22.27 1.04 34.47
CA LYS A 352 -23.69 1.12 34.88
C LYS A 352 -23.96 0.50 36.25
N SER A 353 -23.28 0.99 37.28
CA SER A 353 -23.63 0.74 38.69
C SER A 353 -24.31 1.95 39.35
N LYS A 354 -25.47 2.37 38.83
CA LYS A 354 -26.48 3.11 39.61
C LYS A 354 -27.87 2.65 39.19
N PRO A 355 -28.74 2.20 40.11
CA PRO A 355 -30.08 1.78 39.76
C PRO A 355 -30.98 3.00 39.64
N SER A 356 -31.79 3.06 38.60
CA SER A 356 -33.04 3.81 38.62
C SER A 356 -34.12 2.97 37.92
N PRO A 357 -35.32 2.88 38.49
CA PRO A 357 -36.34 1.93 38.08
C PRO A 357 -37.12 2.45 36.88
N ASN A 358 -37.76 1.51 36.19
CA ASN A 358 -38.76 1.69 35.13
C ASN A 358 -38.24 2.09 33.75
N LEU A 359 -37.94 1.06 32.93
CA LEU A 359 -38.64 0.97 31.66
C LEU A 359 -38.88 -0.48 31.26
N SER A 360 -40.09 -0.69 30.77
CA SER A 360 -40.81 -1.93 30.52
C SER A 360 -40.15 -2.90 29.54
N ARG A 361 -40.19 -4.16 29.94
CA ARG A 361 -40.04 -5.39 29.18
C ARG A 361 -41.14 -5.56 28.12
N SER A 362 -40.76 -5.61 26.84
CA SER A 362 -41.48 -6.17 25.67
C SER A 362 -40.58 -5.87 24.47
N GLN A 363 -40.03 -6.81 23.68
CA GLN A 363 -40.71 -7.85 22.93
C GLN A 363 -39.63 -8.76 22.30
N HIS A 364 -39.90 -10.07 22.24
CA HIS A 364 -39.33 -10.93 21.22
C HIS A 364 -39.69 -10.38 19.83
N LYS A 365 -38.69 -10.16 18.97
CA LYS A 365 -38.91 -10.14 17.52
C LYS A 365 -37.66 -10.59 16.75
N SER A 366 -37.81 -11.80 16.20
CA SER A 366 -37.32 -12.27 14.90
C SER A 366 -35.97 -11.76 14.38
N GLN A 367 -35.07 -12.72 14.19
CA GLN A 367 -34.11 -12.75 13.08
C GLN A 367 -34.70 -12.08 11.83
N GLN A 368 -34.23 -10.88 11.52
CA GLN A 368 -34.46 -10.27 10.22
C GLN A 368 -33.27 -10.62 9.35
N LYS A 369 -33.50 -11.64 8.52
CA LYS A 369 -32.72 -12.01 7.35
C LYS A 369 -32.58 -10.76 6.47
N GLY A 370 -31.41 -10.12 6.51
CA GLY A 370 -31.06 -9.04 5.60
C GLY A 370 -31.07 -9.54 4.17
N MET A 371 -31.79 -8.83 3.32
CA MET A 371 -32.13 -9.21 1.95
C MET A 371 -30.91 -9.30 1.05
N ILE A 372 -30.86 -10.38 0.29
CA ILE A 372 -30.01 -10.56 -0.89
C ILE A 372 -30.43 -9.52 -1.92
N SER A 373 -29.54 -8.57 -2.25
CA SER A 373 -29.65 -7.81 -3.51
C SER A 373 -29.20 -8.71 -4.66
N PRO A 374 -29.98 -8.86 -5.75
CA PRO A 374 -29.61 -9.73 -6.84
C PRO A 374 -28.67 -8.96 -7.77
N VAL A 375 -27.36 -9.15 -7.63
CA VAL A 375 -26.42 -8.81 -8.71
C VAL A 375 -26.22 -10.08 -9.52
N GLY A 376 -27.09 -10.24 -10.52
CA GLY A 376 -27.00 -11.31 -11.50
C GLY A 376 -25.74 -11.16 -12.34
N SER A 377 -24.88 -12.17 -12.28
CA SER A 377 -23.89 -12.43 -13.32
C SER A 377 -24.62 -13.04 -14.53
N PRO A 378 -24.49 -12.53 -15.76
CA PRO A 378 -24.92 -13.29 -16.92
C PRO A 378 -23.82 -14.30 -17.27
N SER A 379 -24.10 -15.57 -16.98
CA SER A 379 -23.40 -16.70 -17.58
C SER A 379 -23.68 -16.75 -19.08
N VAL A 380 -22.61 -16.72 -19.87
CA VAL A 380 -22.61 -16.93 -21.32
C VAL A 380 -22.94 -18.39 -21.61
N GLN A 381 -24.07 -18.67 -22.25
CA GLN A 381 -24.25 -19.88 -23.04
C GLN A 381 -24.99 -19.59 -24.35
N VAL A 382 -24.49 -20.28 -25.37
CA VAL A 382 -24.68 -20.13 -26.81
C VAL A 382 -26.05 -20.59 -27.26
N GLY A 383 -26.67 -19.85 -28.18
CA GLY A 383 -27.87 -20.26 -28.92
C GLY A 383 -28.08 -19.40 -30.17
N SER A 384 -27.90 -20.01 -31.33
CA SER A 384 -27.97 -19.44 -32.68
C SER A 384 -29.36 -19.50 -33.32
N TYR A 385 -29.61 -18.60 -34.29
CA TYR A 385 -30.71 -18.51 -35.28
C TYR A 385 -32.06 -17.97 -34.72
N MET A 386 -32.80 -17.04 -35.33
CA MET A 386 -33.12 -16.75 -36.75
C MET A 386 -33.50 -15.28 -37.01
N LYS A 387 -33.47 -14.91 -38.30
CA LYS A 387 -33.86 -13.66 -38.98
C LYS A 387 -35.33 -13.21 -38.80
N SER A 388 -35.55 -11.89 -38.86
CA SER A 388 -36.39 -11.13 -39.83
C SER A 388 -36.50 -9.67 -39.35
N ALA A 389 -35.98 -8.67 -40.07
CA ALA A 389 -36.62 -7.96 -41.19
C ALA A 389 -38.01 -7.38 -40.83
N ASN A 390 -38.14 -6.05 -40.66
CA ASN A 390 -38.68 -5.15 -41.69
C ASN A 390 -38.75 -3.68 -41.20
N GLU A 391 -38.48 -2.73 -42.12
CA GLU A 391 -39.14 -1.41 -42.35
C GLU A 391 -39.43 -0.43 -41.18
N GLN A 392 -39.46 0.90 -41.32
CA GLN A 392 -39.04 1.93 -42.29
C GLN A 392 -39.52 3.27 -41.68
N ARG A 393 -38.95 4.39 -42.16
CA ARG A 393 -39.39 5.80 -41.96
C ARG A 393 -39.09 6.40 -40.57
N GLY A 394 -38.44 7.54 -40.43
CA GLY A 394 -38.16 8.63 -41.36
C GLY A 394 -38.57 9.95 -40.71
N GLY A 395 -37.72 10.97 -40.72
CA GLY A 395 -38.18 12.32 -40.41
C GLY A 395 -37.20 13.28 -39.73
N LYS A 396 -36.43 13.97 -40.58
CA LYS A 396 -36.13 15.41 -40.54
C LYS A 396 -35.24 16.01 -39.44
N LYS A 397 -34.13 16.57 -39.97
CA LYS A 397 -33.29 17.66 -39.46
C LYS A 397 -34.10 18.91 -39.11
N ASN A 398 -33.60 19.68 -38.15
CA ASN A 398 -33.58 21.14 -38.20
C ASN A 398 -32.27 21.66 -37.56
N ASP A 399 -31.82 22.77 -38.11
CA ASP A 399 -30.50 23.37 -38.02
C ASP A 399 -30.62 24.78 -37.41
N TYR A 400 -29.47 25.35 -37.03
CA TYR A 400 -29.16 26.74 -36.66
C TYR A 400 -29.36 27.23 -35.21
N GLY A 401 -28.28 27.84 -34.68
CA GLY A 401 -28.37 28.79 -33.57
C GLY A 401 -27.06 29.17 -32.88
N THR A 402 -26.03 29.61 -33.62
CA THR A 402 -24.84 30.25 -33.05
C THR A 402 -25.23 31.56 -32.35
N LEU A 403 -24.92 31.68 -31.06
CA LEU A 403 -24.92 32.96 -30.33
C LEU A 403 -23.58 33.13 -29.60
N THR A 404 -22.82 34.11 -30.07
CA THR A 404 -21.66 34.71 -29.40
C THR A 404 -22.15 35.72 -28.36
N SER A 405 -21.65 35.64 -27.12
CA SER A 405 -21.58 36.81 -26.23
C SER A 405 -20.51 36.65 -25.14
N GLN A 406 -19.54 37.55 -25.24
CA GLN A 406 -18.88 38.37 -24.21
C GLN A 406 -18.31 37.76 -22.92
N ASN A 407 -17.05 38.15 -22.72
CA ASN A 407 -16.19 37.95 -21.56
C ASN A 407 -16.79 38.48 -20.25
N ALA A 408 -16.74 37.64 -19.20
CA ALA A 408 -16.65 38.05 -17.81
C ALA A 408 -15.60 37.15 -17.11
N PRO A 409 -14.67 37.70 -16.31
CA PRO A 409 -13.62 36.93 -15.66
C PRO A 409 -14.21 36.23 -14.43
N LEU A 410 -14.29 34.89 -14.48
CA LEU A 410 -14.66 34.06 -13.32
C LEU A 410 -13.38 33.50 -12.69
N ASP A 411 -13.06 34.14 -11.58
CA ASP A 411 -12.53 33.66 -10.31
C ASP A 411 -12.14 32.17 -10.16
N GLY A 412 -10.97 31.97 -9.57
CA GLY A 412 -10.60 30.81 -8.75
C GLY A 412 -10.45 29.47 -9.47
N THR A 413 -9.25 29.20 -9.99
CA THR A 413 -8.74 27.82 -10.06
C THR A 413 -8.82 27.21 -8.66
N VAL A 414 -9.67 26.19 -8.48
CA VAL A 414 -9.67 25.36 -7.26
C VAL A 414 -8.40 24.52 -7.29
N GLU A 415 -7.32 25.12 -6.78
CA GLU A 415 -6.03 24.48 -6.62
C GLU A 415 -6.03 23.61 -5.37
N GLU A 416 -5.51 22.40 -5.51
CA GLU A 416 -5.62 21.39 -4.49
C GLU A 416 -4.29 21.12 -3.78
N PRO A 417 -4.24 21.28 -2.44
CA PRO A 417 -3.21 20.70 -1.60
C PRO A 417 -3.00 19.22 -1.82
N ASP A 418 -1.76 18.79 -1.88
CA ASP A 418 -1.41 17.38 -1.93
C ASP A 418 -0.63 16.98 -0.68
N ASP A 419 -1.36 16.52 0.32
CA ASP A 419 -0.88 16.23 1.66
C ASP A 419 -0.30 14.83 1.70
N ASP A 420 0.90 14.72 1.14
CA ASP A 420 1.54 13.43 0.96
C ASP A 420 2.10 12.80 2.27
N GLU A 421 1.91 13.43 3.43
CA GLU A 421 2.91 13.29 4.51
C GLU A 421 2.37 13.23 5.95
N THR A 422 1.06 13.40 6.18
CA THR A 422 0.45 13.28 7.52
C THR A 422 -0.32 11.98 7.67
N GLY A 423 -0.24 11.34 8.83
CA GLY A 423 -1.01 10.12 9.11
C GLY A 423 -1.12 9.87 10.60
N GLU A 424 -2.27 10.24 11.20
CA GLU A 424 -2.51 10.09 12.63
C GLU A 424 -2.80 8.65 13.10
N HIS A 425 -2.40 8.40 14.33
CA HIS A 425 -2.62 7.18 15.11
C HIS A 425 -3.88 7.25 15.99
N THR A 426 -4.56 6.12 16.14
CA THR A 426 -5.34 5.79 17.35
C THR A 426 -4.57 4.76 18.18
N HIS A 427 -4.33 5.05 19.45
CA HIS A 427 -3.71 4.10 20.39
C HIS A 427 -4.75 3.11 20.93
N HIS A 428 -4.54 1.80 20.68
CA HIS A 428 -4.75 0.72 21.67
C HIS A 428 -4.02 -0.59 21.26
N THR A 429 -2.97 -0.88 22.02
CA THR A 429 -2.40 -2.14 22.56
C THR A 429 -2.58 -3.51 21.87
N GLU A 430 -1.41 -4.13 21.53
CA GLU A 430 -1.04 -5.57 21.55
C GLU A 430 -1.68 -6.61 20.58
N ARG A 431 -0.91 -7.11 19.58
CA ARG A 431 -0.22 -8.44 19.56
C ARG A 431 0.24 -8.92 18.15
N SER A 432 1.55 -9.15 18.06
CA SER A 432 2.27 -10.28 17.43
C SER A 432 1.75 -10.99 16.15
N SER A 433 2.51 -10.77 15.07
CA SER A 433 3.25 -11.75 14.25
C SER A 433 2.54 -12.82 13.39
N THR A 434 2.89 -12.80 12.09
CA THR A 434 3.28 -13.93 11.21
C THR A 434 2.20 -14.96 10.80
N PHE A 435 2.15 -15.55 9.60
CA PHE A 435 3.11 -15.71 8.50
C PHE A 435 2.35 -15.97 7.18
N ALA A 436 3.02 -15.68 6.07
CA ALA A 436 2.61 -15.87 4.68
C ALA A 436 2.52 -17.35 4.23
N GLY A 437 1.72 -17.61 3.18
CA GLY A 437 2.08 -18.59 2.16
C GLY A 437 2.97 -17.85 1.14
N GLY A 438 4.14 -18.34 0.73
CA GLY A 438 4.48 -19.70 0.37
C GLY A 438 4.20 -19.88 -1.12
N LEU A 439 5.19 -19.57 -1.99
CA LEU A 439 5.42 -20.18 -3.31
C LEU A 439 6.67 -19.66 -4.10
N LYS A 440 7.66 -18.99 -3.49
CA LYS A 440 8.89 -18.55 -4.21
C LYS A 440 10.23 -19.06 -3.65
N ASN A 441 10.27 -20.30 -3.13
CA ASN A 441 11.53 -21.01 -2.80
C ASN A 441 11.84 -22.14 -3.77
N LEU A 442 12.02 -21.82 -5.06
CA LEU A 442 12.49 -22.80 -6.06
C LEU A 442 13.84 -22.46 -6.71
N PHE A 443 14.58 -21.44 -6.22
CA PHE A 443 15.96 -21.22 -6.67
C PHE A 443 16.90 -20.87 -5.50
N PRO A 444 18.03 -21.58 -5.32
CA PRO A 444 19.00 -21.28 -4.29
C PRO A 444 19.87 -20.10 -4.73
N GLY A 445 19.65 -18.93 -4.13
CA GLY A 445 20.61 -17.82 -4.16
C GLY A 445 21.74 -18.10 -3.16
N PHE A 446 22.98 -18.13 -3.65
CA PHE A 446 24.17 -18.30 -2.81
C PHE A 446 24.33 -17.08 -1.88
N SER A 447 23.89 -17.19 -0.62
CA SER A 447 24.11 -16.17 0.42
C SER A 447 25.40 -16.47 1.21
N THR A 448 26.35 -15.56 1.07
CA THR A 448 27.61 -15.47 1.83
C THR A 448 27.37 -14.88 3.21
N SER A 449 26.98 -15.68 4.21
CA SER A 449 26.91 -15.15 5.60
C SER A 449 27.11 -16.15 6.75
N LYS A 450 27.64 -17.36 6.51
CA LYS A 450 28.04 -18.26 7.62
C LYS A 450 29.09 -17.63 8.54
N TYR A 451 29.87 -16.66 8.05
CA TYR A 451 30.91 -15.96 8.82
C TYR A 451 30.35 -14.86 9.74
N ALA A 452 29.24 -14.21 9.36
CA ALA A 452 28.62 -13.14 10.13
C ALA A 452 27.84 -13.68 11.35
N ILE A 453 27.21 -14.84 11.21
CA ILE A 453 26.44 -15.50 12.28
C ILE A 453 27.36 -16.07 13.36
N ALA A 454 28.53 -16.60 12.99
CA ALA A 454 29.51 -17.13 13.93
C ALA A 454 30.12 -16.06 14.86
N LYS A 455 30.16 -14.80 14.43
CA LYS A 455 30.74 -13.69 15.20
C LYS A 455 29.76 -13.09 16.22
N ARG A 456 28.45 -13.21 15.99
CA ARG A 456 27.38 -12.68 16.87
C ARG A 456 27.20 -13.48 18.18
N ASN A 457 27.65 -14.74 18.21
CA ASN A 457 27.54 -15.61 19.39
C ASN A 457 28.69 -15.45 20.41
N LYS A 458 29.64 -14.53 20.19
CA LYS A 458 30.82 -14.31 21.05
C LYS A 458 30.79 -12.97 21.82
N GLN A 459 29.63 -12.48 22.24
CA GLN A 459 29.56 -11.38 23.20
C GLN A 459 29.44 -11.94 24.62
N ALA A 460 30.45 -11.65 25.46
CA ALA A 460 30.41 -11.94 26.89
C ALA A 460 29.40 -10.99 27.55
N LEU A 461 28.42 -11.56 28.24
CA LEU A 461 27.39 -10.80 28.94
C LEU A 461 27.98 -10.17 30.21
N PRO A 462 27.51 -8.99 30.64
CA PRO A 462 27.97 -8.33 31.86
C PRO A 462 27.71 -9.19 33.10
N PRO A 463 28.55 -9.07 34.15
CA PRO A 463 28.45 -9.89 35.36
C PRO A 463 27.08 -9.72 36.03
N GLY A 464 26.40 -10.84 36.29
CA GLY A 464 25.06 -10.87 36.90
C GLY A 464 23.90 -11.10 35.93
N VAL A 465 24.12 -11.10 34.61
CA VAL A 465 23.08 -11.36 33.60
C VAL A 465 23.30 -12.71 32.93
N SER A 466 22.59 -13.73 33.38
CA SER A 466 22.52 -15.05 32.72
C SER A 466 21.43 -15.06 31.66
N LYS A 467 21.66 -15.75 30.53
CA LYS A 467 20.60 -15.99 29.55
C LYS A 467 19.47 -16.81 30.22
N PRO A 468 18.20 -16.43 30.06
CA PRO A 468 17.10 -17.21 30.61
C PRO A 468 17.04 -18.58 29.91
N GLU A 469 16.86 -19.65 30.68
CA GLU A 469 16.74 -21.03 30.15
C GLU A 469 15.46 -21.23 29.34
N ILE A 470 14.40 -20.49 29.69
CA ILE A 470 13.08 -20.56 29.05
C ILE A 470 12.59 -19.14 28.83
N TRP A 471 12.06 -18.87 27.64
CA TRP A 471 11.52 -17.55 27.32
C TRP A 471 10.16 -17.38 28.01
N ILE A 472 9.88 -16.18 28.53
CA ILE A 472 8.62 -15.87 29.24
C ILE A 472 7.40 -16.13 28.33
N LYS A 473 7.53 -15.87 27.02
CA LYS A 473 6.51 -16.17 26.00
C LYS A 473 6.12 -17.65 25.91
N ASP A 474 6.97 -18.55 26.42
CA ASP A 474 6.74 -19.99 26.38
C ASP A 474 6.08 -20.55 27.65
N GLN A 475 5.81 -19.71 28.65
CA GLN A 475 5.13 -20.12 29.88
C GLN A 475 3.61 -20.22 29.66
N GLY A 476 3.09 -21.45 29.48
CA GLY A 476 1.66 -21.73 29.33
C GLY A 476 1.36 -23.08 28.67
N PRO A 477 0.11 -23.57 28.69
CA PRO A 477 -0.27 -24.84 28.06
C PRO A 477 0.04 -24.84 26.56
N VAL A 478 0.56 -25.96 26.05
CA VAL A 478 0.94 -26.14 24.64
C VAL A 478 -0.30 -26.13 23.74
N LYS A 479 -0.63 -24.95 23.21
CA LYS A 479 -1.68 -24.77 22.18
C LYS A 479 -1.03 -24.89 20.80
N VAL A 480 -0.81 -26.11 20.34
CA VAL A 480 -0.35 -26.35 18.97
C VAL A 480 -1.57 -26.53 18.06
N GLU A 481 -1.60 -25.82 16.95
CA GLU A 481 -2.66 -25.95 15.96
C GLU A 481 -2.74 -27.38 15.41
N ALA A 482 -3.96 -27.91 15.24
CA ALA A 482 -4.20 -29.24 14.69
C ALA A 482 -3.55 -29.46 13.31
N LYS A 483 -3.35 -28.37 12.55
CA LYS A 483 -2.70 -28.39 11.22
C LYS A 483 -1.26 -28.90 11.29
N VAL A 484 -0.51 -28.57 12.36
CA VAL A 484 0.89 -29.01 12.55
C VAL A 484 0.95 -30.52 12.77
N TRP A 485 0.02 -31.05 13.56
CA TRP A 485 -0.16 -32.47 13.80
C TRP A 485 -0.53 -33.23 12.52
N LEU A 486 -1.50 -32.71 11.75
CA LEU A 486 -1.92 -33.29 10.47
C LEU A 486 -0.80 -33.26 9.42
N ALA A 487 0.06 -32.23 9.44
CA ALA A 487 1.23 -32.18 8.55
C ALA A 487 2.24 -33.28 8.89
N ASN A 488 2.54 -33.52 10.17
CA ASN A 488 3.42 -34.60 10.61
C ASN A 488 2.85 -35.99 10.23
N GLN A 489 1.55 -36.20 10.45
CA GLN A 489 0.84 -37.42 10.04
C GLN A 489 0.90 -37.65 8.53
N ARG A 490 0.71 -36.60 7.72
CA ARG A 490 0.81 -36.70 6.25
C ARG A 490 2.20 -37.14 5.81
N THR A 491 3.26 -36.59 6.40
CA THR A 491 4.63 -37.01 6.08
C THR A 491 4.87 -38.47 6.47
N PHE A 492 4.39 -38.90 7.65
CA PHE A 492 4.47 -40.30 8.06
C PHE A 492 3.75 -41.24 7.09
N ILE A 493 2.52 -40.92 6.69
CA ILE A 493 1.73 -41.71 5.72
C ILE A 493 2.48 -41.83 4.38
N LYS A 494 3.12 -40.76 3.91
CA LYS A 494 3.94 -40.80 2.68
C LYS A 494 5.12 -41.78 2.80
N TRP A 495 5.82 -41.80 3.94
CA TRP A 495 6.91 -42.76 4.18
C TRP A 495 6.40 -44.21 4.22
N GLN A 496 5.26 -44.45 4.88
CA GLN A 496 4.66 -45.78 4.92
C GLN A 496 4.19 -46.24 3.54
N HIS A 497 3.61 -45.34 2.75
CA HIS A 497 3.21 -45.64 1.37
C HIS A 497 4.39 -46.09 0.50
N VAL A 498 5.54 -45.40 0.57
CA VAL A 498 6.77 -45.80 -0.16
C VAL A 498 7.27 -47.17 0.33
N SER A 499 7.26 -47.42 1.63
CA SER A 499 7.64 -48.72 2.18
C SER A 499 6.74 -49.86 1.68
N ILE A 500 5.42 -49.64 1.63
CA ILE A 500 4.47 -50.65 1.15
C ILE A 500 4.71 -50.94 -0.34
N LEU A 501 4.98 -49.92 -1.15
CA LEU A 501 5.32 -50.10 -2.57
C LEU A 501 6.60 -50.92 -2.75
N LEU A 502 7.66 -50.63 -1.97
CA LEU A 502 8.90 -51.39 -2.01
C LEU A 502 8.71 -52.84 -1.53
N ALA A 503 7.90 -53.06 -0.49
CA ALA A 503 7.56 -54.39 0.00
C ALA A 503 6.75 -55.19 -1.05
N SER A 504 5.81 -54.53 -1.74
CA SER A 504 5.01 -55.13 -2.80
C SER A 504 5.86 -55.50 -4.01
N LEU A 505 6.79 -54.63 -4.40
CA LEU A 505 7.77 -54.90 -5.45
C LEU A 505 8.69 -56.06 -5.07
N SER A 506 9.19 -56.08 -3.83
CA SER A 506 10.00 -57.18 -3.33
C SER A 506 9.26 -58.51 -3.40
N LEU A 507 8.02 -58.56 -2.92
CA LEU A 507 7.20 -59.76 -2.95
C LEU A 507 6.91 -60.22 -4.39
N GLY A 508 6.65 -59.26 -5.30
CA GLY A 508 6.50 -59.53 -6.72
C GLY A 508 7.76 -60.14 -7.34
N LEU A 509 8.94 -59.58 -7.04
CA LEU A 509 10.22 -60.12 -7.50
C LEU A 509 10.51 -61.51 -6.92
N PHE A 510 10.20 -61.73 -5.65
CA PHE A 510 10.40 -63.02 -4.99
C PHE A 510 9.52 -64.12 -5.60
N ASN A 511 8.25 -63.79 -5.90
CA ASN A 511 7.31 -64.73 -6.51
C ASN A 511 7.61 -64.97 -8.00
N ALA A 512 8.12 -63.96 -8.71
CA ALA A 512 8.54 -64.10 -10.11
C ALA A 512 9.89 -64.82 -10.27
N ALA A 513 10.71 -64.88 -9.22
CA ALA A 513 11.97 -65.60 -9.21
C ALA A 513 11.74 -67.12 -9.12
N GLY A 514 11.83 -67.81 -10.27
CA GLY A 514 11.81 -69.27 -10.34
C GLY A 514 12.87 -69.94 -9.44
N GLN A 515 12.73 -71.25 -9.19
CA GLN A 515 13.59 -71.98 -8.23
C GLN A 515 15.09 -71.86 -8.50
N ASP A 516 15.48 -71.62 -9.75
CA ASP A 516 16.88 -71.59 -10.19
C ASP A 516 17.51 -70.18 -10.19
N ASN A 517 16.73 -69.09 -9.99
CA ASN A 517 17.26 -67.73 -10.04
C ASN A 517 17.60 -67.18 -8.65
N ASN A 518 18.77 -67.61 -8.14
CA ASN A 518 19.31 -67.17 -6.85
C ASN A 518 19.56 -65.64 -6.80
N VAL A 519 19.84 -65.00 -7.94
CA VAL A 519 20.09 -63.55 -8.01
C VAL A 519 18.80 -62.76 -7.79
N ALA A 520 17.70 -63.15 -8.43
CA ALA A 520 16.40 -62.49 -8.27
C ALA A 520 15.85 -62.65 -6.84
N ARG A 521 16.08 -63.81 -6.20
CA ARG A 521 15.75 -64.04 -4.79
C ARG A 521 16.58 -63.18 -3.85
N ALA A 522 17.89 -63.08 -4.09
CA ALA A 522 18.77 -62.21 -3.30
C ALA A 522 18.37 -60.74 -3.41
N LEU A 523 18.02 -60.27 -4.62
CA LEU A 523 17.53 -58.91 -4.84
C LEU A 523 16.21 -58.64 -4.12
N ALA A 524 15.27 -59.57 -4.14
CA ALA A 524 14.03 -59.43 -3.38
C ALA A 524 14.30 -59.28 -1.88
N VAL A 525 15.22 -60.08 -1.30
CA VAL A 525 15.62 -59.94 0.11
C VAL A 525 16.20 -58.55 0.38
N VAL A 526 17.05 -58.03 -0.50
CA VAL A 526 17.61 -56.66 -0.38
C VAL A 526 16.49 -55.62 -0.40
N TYR A 527 15.52 -55.71 -1.31
CA TYR A 527 14.39 -54.78 -1.37
C TYR A 527 13.50 -54.86 -0.12
N THR A 528 13.33 -56.05 0.48
CA THR A 528 12.62 -56.21 1.75
C THR A 528 13.33 -55.48 2.89
N ILE A 529 14.66 -55.59 2.98
CA ILE A 529 15.46 -54.90 4.00
C ILE A 529 15.34 -53.38 3.83
N VAL A 530 15.44 -52.88 2.59
CA VAL A 530 15.29 -51.45 2.29
C VAL A 530 13.88 -50.94 2.65
N ALA A 531 12.84 -51.74 2.41
CA ALA A 531 11.47 -51.42 2.82
C ALA A 531 11.35 -51.27 4.34
N LEU A 532 11.88 -52.24 5.11
CA LEU A 532 11.86 -52.19 6.58
C LEU A 532 12.61 -50.98 7.15
N LEU A 533 13.79 -50.66 6.60
CA LEU A 533 14.56 -49.47 6.99
C LEU A 533 13.79 -48.18 6.68
N THR A 534 13.12 -48.12 5.54
CA THR A 534 12.29 -46.96 5.13
C THR A 534 11.10 -46.78 6.07
N ALA A 535 10.41 -47.86 6.44
CA ALA A 535 9.32 -47.82 7.42
C ALA A 535 9.80 -47.34 8.80
N GLY A 536 10.91 -47.90 9.28
CA GLY A 536 11.51 -47.55 10.59
C GLY A 536 11.97 -46.10 10.64
N TRP A 537 12.60 -45.60 9.56
CA TRP A 537 12.99 -44.20 9.42
C TRP A 537 11.77 -43.27 9.46
N GLY A 538 10.72 -43.59 8.71
CA GLY A 538 9.47 -42.82 8.70
C GLY A 538 8.86 -42.69 10.10
N TYR A 539 8.86 -43.79 10.87
CA TYR A 539 8.41 -43.79 12.27
C TYR A 539 9.33 -42.97 13.19
N GLY A 540 10.64 -43.10 13.04
CA GLY A 540 11.62 -42.33 13.81
C GLY A 540 11.48 -40.82 13.60
N ILE A 541 11.33 -40.38 12.35
CA ILE A 541 11.08 -38.96 12.03
C ILE A 541 9.75 -38.48 12.58
N TYR A 542 8.70 -39.30 12.51
CA TYR A 542 7.40 -38.96 13.08
C TYR A 542 7.49 -38.70 14.60
N MET A 543 8.13 -39.61 15.35
CA MET A 543 8.33 -39.50 16.80
C MET A 543 9.25 -38.34 17.17
N TRP A 544 10.33 -38.12 16.41
CA TRP A 544 11.25 -37.01 16.63
C TRP A 544 10.56 -35.66 16.42
N ARG A 545 9.81 -35.50 15.32
CA ARG A 545 9.02 -34.30 15.06
C ARG A 545 7.92 -34.09 16.10
N MET A 546 7.27 -35.16 16.55
CA MET A 546 6.27 -35.11 17.63
C MET A 546 6.87 -34.54 18.92
N SER A 547 8.05 -35.04 19.31
CA SER A 547 8.76 -34.52 20.48
C SER A 547 9.22 -33.06 20.32
N LEU A 548 9.61 -32.64 19.11
CA LEU A 548 9.98 -31.25 18.84
C LEU A 548 8.79 -30.28 18.89
N ILE A 549 7.62 -30.72 18.39
CA ILE A 549 6.36 -29.97 18.43
C ILE A 549 5.93 -29.77 19.90
N GLU A 550 6.04 -30.80 20.72
CA GLU A 550 5.76 -30.73 22.17
C GLU A 550 6.71 -29.79 22.91
N ARG A 551 7.99 -29.73 22.49
CA ARG A 551 9.04 -28.90 23.11
C ARG A 551 9.18 -27.49 22.55
N ARG A 552 8.33 -27.06 21.59
CA ARG A 552 8.36 -25.73 20.94
C ARG A 552 9.73 -25.33 20.38
N SER A 553 10.51 -26.28 19.88
CA SER A 553 11.85 -25.98 19.35
C SER A 553 11.76 -25.23 18.02
N GLY A 554 12.34 -24.01 17.96
CA GLY A 554 12.43 -23.21 16.73
C GLY A 554 13.49 -23.68 15.73
N LYS A 555 13.81 -24.98 15.73
CA LYS A 555 14.80 -25.57 14.83
C LYS A 555 14.09 -26.02 13.54
N ASP A 556 14.65 -25.67 12.39
CA ASP A 556 14.07 -25.99 11.09
C ASP A 556 13.75 -27.48 10.95
N PHE A 557 12.55 -27.78 10.45
CA PHE A 557 12.00 -29.14 10.39
C PHE A 557 12.54 -29.98 9.22
N ASP A 558 13.49 -29.49 8.44
CA ASP A 558 13.94 -30.14 7.20
C ASP A 558 15.01 -31.21 7.44
N ALA A 559 14.61 -32.47 7.28
CA ALA A 559 15.51 -33.62 7.25
C ALA A 559 15.78 -34.04 5.79
N ILE A 560 16.67 -33.30 5.13
CA ILE A 560 17.15 -33.58 3.75
C ILE A 560 17.80 -34.98 3.64
N THR A 561 18.23 -35.55 4.76
CA THR A 561 18.96 -36.82 4.84
C THR A 561 18.12 -38.04 4.46
N GLY A 562 16.81 -38.05 4.71
CA GLY A 562 15.97 -39.25 4.52
C GLY A 562 15.89 -39.72 3.06
N PRO A 563 15.39 -38.87 2.13
CA PRO A 563 15.27 -39.25 0.71
C PRO A 563 16.61 -39.60 0.06
N VAL A 564 17.70 -38.93 0.47
CA VAL A 564 19.05 -39.21 -0.04
C VAL A 564 19.49 -40.63 0.29
N VAL A 565 19.25 -41.10 1.53
CA VAL A 565 19.61 -42.46 1.95
C VAL A 565 18.83 -43.53 1.18
N VAL A 566 17.53 -43.32 0.95
CA VAL A 566 16.71 -44.25 0.17
C VAL A 566 17.14 -44.29 -1.30
N CYS A 567 17.43 -43.14 -1.91
CA CYS A 567 17.96 -43.07 -3.28
C CYS A 567 19.30 -43.79 -3.41
N VAL A 568 20.23 -43.59 -2.47
CA VAL A 568 21.51 -44.32 -2.46
C VAL A 568 21.29 -45.82 -2.30
N GLY A 569 20.39 -46.25 -1.42
CA GLY A 569 20.04 -47.66 -1.25
C GLY A 569 19.48 -48.31 -2.53
N LEU A 570 18.63 -47.60 -3.27
CA LEU A 570 18.09 -48.07 -4.55
C LEU A 570 19.15 -48.10 -5.66
N ILE A 571 20.06 -47.13 -5.68
CA ILE A 571 21.20 -47.12 -6.62
C ILE A 571 22.10 -48.32 -6.35
N VAL A 572 22.40 -48.63 -5.09
CA VAL A 572 23.19 -49.82 -4.73
C VAL A 572 22.46 -51.09 -5.16
N ALA A 573 21.15 -51.21 -4.94
CA ALA A 573 20.36 -52.36 -5.40
C ALA A 573 20.38 -52.52 -6.94
N LEU A 574 20.34 -51.42 -7.68
CA LEU A 574 20.46 -51.42 -9.14
C LEU A 574 21.87 -51.82 -9.61
N VAL A 575 22.92 -51.29 -8.96
CA VAL A 575 24.30 -51.65 -9.28
C VAL A 575 24.56 -53.13 -9.02
N LEU A 576 24.03 -53.69 -7.93
CA LEU A 576 24.11 -55.13 -7.66
C LEU A 576 23.35 -55.94 -8.72
N ASN A 577 22.19 -55.48 -9.18
CA ASN A 577 21.44 -56.12 -10.28
C ASN A 577 22.28 -56.17 -11.59
N PHE A 578 22.97 -55.08 -11.92
CA PHE A 578 23.85 -55.04 -13.09
C PHE A 578 25.17 -55.81 -12.91
N ALA A 579 25.72 -55.87 -11.70
CA ALA A 579 26.97 -56.57 -11.41
C ALA A 579 26.83 -58.09 -11.30
N PHE A 580 25.64 -58.59 -10.95
CA PHE A 580 25.32 -60.03 -10.88
C PHE A 580 24.63 -60.56 -12.14
N LYS A 581 24.62 -59.78 -13.23
CA LYS A 581 24.11 -60.19 -14.54
C LYS A 581 25.14 -60.97 -15.34
#